data_AF-A4J8E2-F1
#
_entry.id   AF-A4J8E2-F1
#
_cell.length_a   1.000
_cell.length_b   1.000
_cell.length_c   1.000
_cell.angle_alpha   90.00
_cell.angle_beta   90.00
_cell.angle_gamma   90.00
#
_symmetry.space_group_name_H-M   'P 1'
#
loop_
_entity.id
_entity.type
_entity.pdbx_description
1 polymer ?
#
loop_
_entity_poly.entity_id
_entity_poly.type
_entity_poly.pdbx_seq_one_letter_code
_entity_poly.pdbx_strand_id
1 'polypeptide(L)'
;MLILNNENYITNKQIKSIIKILGPDYRPGKIVIYESRLDILKFFPKCFNFSLEEFMGKLEGSYDVQSDVAYLCIFAQTDDGDDFHSKQLYSLHALVHELRHRYQFENNFLTEDDEASEIDADKFATHFINSNSARISKIMNWQEEWTIEEED
;
A
#
# COMPACT_ATOMS: atom_id res chain seq x y z
N MET A 1 -14.13 -0.69 7.17
CA MET A 1 -13.15 -0.39 6.11
C MET A 1 -13.85 0.19 4.89
N LEU A 2 -13.70 1.50 4.71
CA LEU A 2 -14.02 2.22 3.48
C LEU A 2 -12.79 2.17 2.55
N ILE A 3 -12.98 2.04 1.24
CA ILE A 3 -11.87 2.13 0.28
C ILE A 3 -12.23 3.19 -0.77
N LEU A 4 -11.37 4.19 -0.94
CA LEU A 4 -11.45 5.20 -1.99
C LEU A 4 -10.39 4.88 -3.03
N ASN A 5 -10.82 4.40 -4.19
CA ASN A 5 -9.94 3.83 -5.19
C ASN A 5 -10.64 3.89 -6.56
N ASN A 6 -9.89 4.22 -7.61
CA ASN A 6 -10.40 4.20 -8.98
C ASN A 6 -10.41 2.79 -9.58
N GLU A 7 -9.70 1.84 -8.96
CA GLU A 7 -9.63 0.43 -9.33
C GLU A 7 -8.95 0.14 -10.68
N ASN A 8 -8.07 1.03 -11.16
CA ASN A 8 -7.38 0.82 -12.43
C ASN A 8 -6.22 -0.18 -12.28
N TYR A 9 -5.42 -0.08 -11.23
CA TYR A 9 -4.27 -0.98 -11.01
C TYR A 9 -4.57 -2.12 -10.03
N ILE A 10 -5.26 -1.81 -8.92
CA ILE A 10 -5.68 -2.79 -7.92
C ILE A 10 -7.14 -2.55 -7.55
N THR A 11 -7.97 -3.58 -7.62
CA THR A 11 -9.41 -3.48 -7.33
C THR A 11 -9.70 -3.55 -5.84
N ASN A 12 -10.86 -3.04 -5.43
CA ASN A 12 -11.32 -3.13 -4.05
C ASN A 12 -11.51 -4.59 -3.58
N LYS A 13 -11.82 -5.51 -4.50
CA LYS A 13 -11.91 -6.94 -4.23
C LYS A 13 -10.52 -7.55 -3.98
N GLN A 14 -9.51 -7.14 -4.75
CA GLN A 14 -8.12 -7.57 -4.58
C GLN A 14 -7.58 -7.12 -3.23
N ILE A 15 -7.70 -5.82 -2.90
CA ILE A 15 -7.27 -5.25 -1.60
C ILE A 15 -7.87 -6.04 -0.42
N LYS A 16 -9.20 -6.26 -0.43
CA LYS A 16 -9.87 -7.04 0.62
C LYS A 16 -9.37 -8.49 0.71
N SER A 17 -8.99 -9.08 -0.42
CA SER A 17 -8.45 -10.44 -0.46
C SER A 17 -7.05 -10.48 0.12
N ILE A 18 -6.20 -9.50 -0.17
CA ILE A 18 -4.86 -9.35 0.41
C ILE A 18 -4.92 -9.17 1.92
N ILE A 19 -5.77 -8.24 2.41
CA ILE A 19 -5.97 -8.01 3.86
C ILE A 19 -6.45 -9.28 4.57
N LYS A 20 -7.29 -10.10 3.91
CA LYS A 20 -7.72 -11.39 4.47
C LYS A 20 -6.57 -12.39 4.63
N ILE A 21 -5.51 -12.30 3.83
CA ILE A 21 -4.31 -13.12 4.00
C ILE A 21 -3.50 -12.60 5.20
N LEU A 22 -3.30 -11.29 5.29
CA LEU A 22 -2.52 -10.63 6.33
C LEU A 22 -3.13 -10.85 7.73
N GLY A 23 -4.44 -10.66 7.86
CA GLY A 23 -5.16 -10.83 9.12
C GLY A 23 -5.83 -9.55 9.62
N PRO A 24 -6.58 -9.65 10.73
CA PRO A 24 -7.40 -8.55 11.23
C PRO A 24 -6.58 -7.33 11.70
N ASP A 25 -5.40 -7.53 12.24
CA ASP A 25 -4.56 -6.46 12.82
C ASP A 25 -3.97 -5.53 11.75
N TYR A 26 -3.97 -5.98 10.50
CA TYR A 26 -3.56 -5.21 9.31
C TYR A 26 -4.72 -4.43 8.70
N ARG A 27 -5.93 -4.44 9.28
CA ARG A 27 -7.12 -3.88 8.64
C ARG A 27 -7.39 -2.44 9.13
N PRO A 28 -7.13 -1.41 8.32
CA PRO A 28 -7.47 -0.05 8.72
C PRO A 28 -8.97 0.24 8.59
N GLY A 29 -9.39 1.33 9.21
CA GLY A 29 -10.71 1.92 9.10
C GLY A 29 -11.01 2.42 7.68
N LYS A 30 -9.99 2.94 6.98
CA LYS A 30 -10.08 3.43 5.60
C LYS A 30 -8.79 3.18 4.81
N ILE A 31 -8.93 2.99 3.50
CA ILE A 31 -7.83 3.01 2.53
C ILE A 31 -8.14 4.04 1.46
N VAL A 32 -7.15 4.83 1.06
CA VAL A 32 -7.26 5.82 -0.01
C VAL A 32 -6.12 5.61 -0.99
N ILE A 33 -6.45 5.41 -2.26
CA ILE A 33 -5.47 5.14 -3.32
C ILE A 33 -5.51 6.29 -4.32
N TYR A 34 -4.38 6.97 -4.46
CA TYR A 34 -4.15 8.02 -5.42
C TYR A 34 -3.35 7.46 -6.60
N GLU A 35 -4.02 7.24 -7.74
CA GLU A 35 -3.37 6.79 -8.97
C GLU A 35 -2.74 7.95 -9.73
N SER A 36 -3.28 9.16 -9.54
CA SER A 36 -2.80 10.40 -10.13
C SER A 36 -2.88 11.55 -9.12
N ARG A 37 -2.12 12.63 -9.33
CA ARG A 37 -2.23 13.85 -8.51
C ARG A 37 -3.63 14.48 -8.55
N LEU A 38 -4.42 14.23 -9.61
CA LEU A 38 -5.81 14.71 -9.69
C LEU A 38 -6.72 13.98 -8.70
N ASP A 39 -6.39 12.75 -8.30
CA ASP A 39 -7.16 12.00 -7.32
C ASP A 39 -7.08 12.62 -5.94
N ILE A 40 -5.97 13.31 -5.62
CA ILE A 40 -5.84 14.08 -4.38
C ILE A 40 -6.96 15.12 -4.30
N LEU A 41 -7.17 15.91 -5.36
CA LEU A 41 -8.23 16.91 -5.41
C LEU A 41 -9.63 16.26 -5.38
N LYS A 42 -9.79 15.14 -6.10
CA LYS A 42 -11.05 14.38 -6.17
C LYS A 42 -11.47 13.80 -4.82
N PHE A 43 -10.51 13.33 -4.02
CA PHE A 43 -10.77 12.67 -2.75
C PHE A 43 -10.56 13.57 -1.53
N PHE A 44 -9.95 14.75 -1.69
CA PHE A 44 -9.80 15.77 -0.64
C PHE A 44 -11.04 15.97 0.24
N PRO A 45 -12.27 16.18 -0.31
CA PRO A 45 -13.47 16.36 0.51
C PRO A 45 -13.94 15.10 1.28
N LYS A 46 -13.27 13.96 1.10
CA LYS A 46 -13.56 12.68 1.77
C LYS A 46 -12.47 12.27 2.76
N CYS A 47 -11.32 12.94 2.73
CA CYS A 47 -10.13 12.58 3.51
C CYS A 47 -9.76 13.64 4.55
N PHE A 48 -9.94 14.95 4.28
CA PHE A 48 -9.70 16.11 5.17
C PHE A 48 -8.36 16.19 5.93
N ASN A 49 -7.51 15.16 5.85
CA ASN A 49 -6.12 15.11 6.31
C ASN A 49 -5.27 14.77 5.10
N PHE A 50 -4.31 15.63 4.78
CA PHE A 50 -3.37 15.44 3.69
C PHE A 50 -2.04 16.10 4.07
N SER A 51 -0.92 15.39 3.94
CA SER A 51 0.42 15.94 4.21
C SER A 51 1.01 16.54 2.92
N LEU A 52 1.68 17.69 2.97
CA LEU A 52 2.26 18.33 1.77
C LEU A 52 3.24 17.39 1.03
N GLU A 53 3.88 16.47 1.75
CA GLU A 53 4.85 15.51 1.22
C GLU A 53 4.20 14.45 0.33
N GLU A 54 2.99 13.99 0.67
CA GLU A 54 2.18 13.14 -0.20
C GLU A 54 1.88 13.85 -1.54
N PHE A 55 1.69 15.17 -1.56
CA PHE A 55 1.40 15.91 -2.81
C PHE A 55 2.64 16.02 -3.70
N MET A 56 3.80 16.15 -3.08
CA MET A 56 5.07 16.21 -3.80
C MET A 56 5.42 14.87 -4.46
N GLY A 57 4.78 13.77 -4.05
CA GLY A 57 5.02 12.43 -4.59
C GLY A 57 6.38 11.87 -4.17
N LYS A 58 6.83 12.24 -2.97
CA LYS A 58 8.09 11.76 -2.38
C LYS A 58 7.91 10.50 -1.53
N LEU A 59 6.66 10.11 -1.30
CA LEU A 59 6.28 9.00 -0.43
C LEU A 59 5.36 8.08 -1.22
N GLU A 60 5.59 6.77 -1.07
CA GLU A 60 4.80 5.71 -1.68
C GLU A 60 3.41 5.59 -1.06
N GLY A 61 3.31 6.00 0.20
CA GLY A 61 2.10 6.00 1.01
C GLY A 61 2.33 6.66 2.37
N SER A 62 1.31 6.56 3.22
CA SER A 62 1.42 6.85 4.64
C SER A 62 0.29 6.18 5.42
N TYR A 63 0.53 5.86 6.69
CA TYR A 63 -0.52 5.42 7.62
C TYR A 63 -0.77 6.49 8.69
N ASP A 64 -1.97 7.11 8.66
CA ASP A 64 -2.42 8.06 9.67
C ASP A 64 -3.09 7.32 10.84
N VAL A 65 -2.34 7.23 11.94
CA VAL A 65 -2.75 6.63 13.21
C VAL A 65 -4.00 7.28 13.80
N GLN A 66 -4.14 8.60 13.70
CA GLN A 66 -5.23 9.32 14.36
C GLN A 66 -6.58 9.00 13.70
N SER A 67 -6.59 8.85 12.38
CA SER A 67 -7.80 8.60 11.61
C SER A 67 -7.96 7.14 11.16
N ASP A 68 -6.98 6.28 11.44
CA ASP A 68 -6.91 4.87 11.03
C ASP A 68 -7.11 4.74 9.50
N VAL A 69 -6.29 5.50 8.76
CA VAL A 69 -6.32 5.60 7.30
C VAL A 69 -4.95 5.23 6.72
N ALA A 70 -4.93 4.29 5.78
CA ALA A 70 -3.76 4.09 4.90
C ALA A 70 -3.96 4.84 3.59
N TYR A 71 -2.99 5.67 3.22
CA TYR A 71 -2.89 6.40 1.96
C TYR A 71 -1.84 5.74 1.07
N LEU A 72 -2.14 5.55 -0.20
CA LEU A 72 -1.21 5.00 -1.18
C LEU A 72 -1.11 5.97 -2.36
N CYS A 73 0.11 6.27 -2.79
CA CYS A 73 0.44 7.22 -3.85
C CYS A 73 1.09 6.49 -5.03
N ILE A 74 0.30 5.80 -5.86
CA ILE A 74 0.79 5.02 -7.03
C ILE A 74 1.52 5.90 -8.06
N PHE A 75 1.18 7.20 -8.12
CA PHE A 75 1.86 8.16 -8.99
C PHE A 75 3.29 8.49 -8.54
N ALA A 76 3.70 8.10 -7.33
CA ALA A 76 5.04 8.35 -6.79
C ALA A 76 6.09 7.38 -7.36
N GLN A 77 5.70 6.20 -7.85
CA GLN A 77 6.62 5.27 -8.50
C GLN A 77 7.27 5.92 -9.74
N THR A 78 8.58 6.11 -9.66
CA THR A 78 9.43 6.68 -10.72
C THR A 78 10.30 5.65 -11.43
N ASP A 79 10.55 4.49 -10.82
CA ASP A 79 11.42 3.45 -11.37
C ASP A 79 10.65 2.22 -11.90
N ASP A 80 11.25 1.66 -12.94
CA ASP A 80 10.88 0.45 -13.68
C ASP A 80 9.53 0.44 -14.40
N GLY A 81 9.50 1.22 -15.49
CA GLY A 81 8.56 1.02 -16.59
C GLY A 81 7.16 1.57 -16.32
N ASP A 82 6.68 2.40 -17.24
CA ASP A 82 5.30 2.89 -17.23
C ASP A 82 4.30 1.80 -17.70
N ASP A 83 4.68 0.53 -17.57
CA ASP A 83 3.82 -0.59 -17.93
C ASP A 83 2.87 -0.93 -16.78
N PHE A 84 1.71 -1.43 -17.17
CA PHE A 84 0.62 -1.71 -16.26
C PHE A 84 1.04 -2.65 -15.13
N HIS A 85 1.89 -3.63 -15.42
CA HIS A 85 2.23 -4.67 -14.47
C HIS A 85 3.14 -4.16 -13.35
N SER A 86 4.17 -3.38 -13.71
CA SER A 86 5.02 -2.71 -12.72
C SER A 86 4.21 -1.83 -11.78
N LYS A 87 3.23 -1.09 -12.30
CA LYS A 87 2.31 -0.29 -11.48
C LYS A 87 1.45 -1.16 -10.55
N GLN A 88 1.02 -2.35 -10.99
CA GLN A 88 0.28 -3.28 -10.13
C GLN A 88 1.14 -3.83 -9.01
N LEU A 89 2.39 -4.20 -9.30
CA LEU A 89 3.33 -4.74 -8.33
C LEU A 89 3.70 -3.68 -7.28
N TYR A 90 4.03 -2.48 -7.73
CA TYR A 90 4.25 -1.32 -6.87
C TYR A 90 3.04 -1.03 -5.97
N SER A 91 1.84 -0.98 -6.56
CA SER A 91 0.60 -0.76 -5.79
C SER A 91 0.39 -1.80 -4.71
N LEU A 92 0.81 -3.05 -4.95
CA LEU A 92 0.70 -4.13 -3.98
C LEU A 92 1.77 -4.02 -2.89
N HIS A 93 3.01 -3.69 -3.25
CA HIS A 93 4.09 -3.50 -2.29
C HIS A 93 3.76 -2.34 -1.35
N ALA A 94 3.48 -1.15 -1.89
CA ALA A 94 3.06 0.02 -1.11
C ALA A 94 1.82 -0.28 -0.24
N LEU A 95 0.85 -1.06 -0.74
CA LEU A 95 -0.26 -1.50 0.09
C LEU A 95 0.22 -2.31 1.30
N VAL A 96 1.03 -3.34 1.08
CA VAL A 96 1.46 -4.22 2.18
C VAL A 96 2.35 -3.47 3.18
N HIS A 97 3.20 -2.56 2.69
CA HIS A 97 4.02 -1.65 3.49
C HIS A 97 3.17 -0.83 4.47
N GLU A 98 2.20 -0.08 3.96
CA GLU A 98 1.35 0.77 4.80
C GLU A 98 0.47 -0.03 5.77
N LEU A 99 0.02 -1.21 5.34
CA LEU A 99 -0.71 -2.12 6.22
C LEU A 99 0.18 -2.69 7.33
N ARG A 100 1.50 -2.79 7.12
CA ARG A 100 2.46 -3.18 8.15
C ARG A 100 2.63 -2.10 9.21
N HIS A 101 2.62 -0.82 8.83
CA HIS A 101 2.57 0.29 9.80
C HIS A 101 1.30 0.26 10.66
N ARG A 102 0.15 -0.11 10.08
CA ARG A 102 -1.06 -0.38 10.88
C ARG A 102 -0.77 -1.48 11.92
N TYR A 103 -0.26 -2.63 11.48
CA TYR A 103 0.02 -3.75 12.39
C TYR A 103 0.99 -3.37 13.52
N GLN A 104 2.07 -2.65 13.19
CA GLN A 104 3.05 -2.12 14.14
C GLN A 104 2.36 -1.27 15.21
N PHE A 105 1.50 -0.34 14.80
CA PHE A 105 0.71 0.47 15.72
C PHE A 105 -0.26 -0.36 16.58
N GLU A 106 -0.99 -1.32 16.01
CA GLU A 106 -1.95 -2.16 16.79
C GLU A 106 -1.26 -2.96 17.89
N ASN A 107 -0.03 -3.40 17.61
CA ASN A 107 0.70 -4.32 18.48
C ASN A 107 1.75 -3.60 19.34
N ASN A 108 1.81 -2.27 19.31
CA ASN A 108 2.83 -1.47 19.99
C ASN A 108 4.26 -1.96 19.67
N PHE A 109 4.49 -2.26 18.39
CA PHE A 109 5.72 -2.82 17.85
C PHE A 109 6.42 -1.76 17.00
N LEU A 110 7.68 -1.43 17.32
CA LEU A 110 8.51 -0.43 16.62
C LEU A 110 7.90 0.98 16.52
N THR A 111 7.00 1.36 17.43
CA THR A 111 6.29 2.66 17.39
C THR A 111 7.12 3.88 17.80
N GLU A 112 8.35 3.68 18.29
CA GLU A 112 9.25 4.75 18.75
C GLU A 112 10.55 4.82 17.92
N ASP A 113 10.68 3.98 16.89
CA ASP A 113 11.88 3.86 16.06
C ASP A 113 11.47 3.87 14.58
N ASP A 114 11.34 5.08 14.03
CA ASP A 114 10.88 5.29 12.65
C ASP A 114 11.78 4.57 11.63
N GLU A 115 13.10 4.58 11.83
CA GLU A 115 14.04 3.91 10.92
C GLU A 115 13.85 2.39 10.93
N ALA A 116 13.77 1.78 12.11
CA ALA A 116 13.50 0.35 12.22
C ALA A 116 12.09 -0.03 11.72
N SER A 117 11.12 0.85 11.92
CA SER A 117 9.73 0.71 11.46
C SER A 117 9.64 0.64 9.94
N GLU A 118 10.28 1.56 9.22
CA GLU A 118 10.33 1.56 7.74
C GLU A 118 11.06 0.32 7.22
N ILE A 119 12.23 -0.02 7.78
CA ILE A 119 13.00 -1.22 7.38
C ILE A 119 12.19 -2.51 7.58
N ASP A 120 11.43 -2.63 8.68
CA ASP A 120 10.54 -3.77 8.91
C ASP A 120 9.38 -3.79 7.91
N ALA A 121 8.80 -2.64 7.58
CA ALA A 121 7.70 -2.53 6.63
C ALA A 121 8.10 -2.98 5.22
N ASP A 122 9.25 -2.51 4.72
CA ASP A 122 9.78 -2.88 3.40
C ASP A 122 10.09 -4.38 3.31
N LYS A 123 10.85 -4.90 4.28
CA LYS A 123 11.22 -6.32 4.33
C LYS A 123 10.00 -7.21 4.45
N PHE A 124 9.02 -6.79 5.26
CA PHE A 124 7.77 -7.52 5.40
C PHE A 124 6.99 -7.53 4.09
N ALA A 125 6.87 -6.39 3.39
CA ALA A 125 6.15 -6.28 2.14
C ALA A 125 6.75 -7.19 1.06
N THR A 126 8.06 -7.11 0.86
CA THR A 126 8.80 -7.96 -0.09
C THR A 126 8.65 -9.44 0.27
N HIS A 127 8.91 -9.81 1.52
CA HIS A 127 8.79 -11.20 1.97
C HIS A 127 7.37 -11.74 1.84
N PHE A 128 6.35 -10.95 2.19
CA PHE A 128 4.95 -11.32 2.10
C PHE A 128 4.55 -11.60 0.66
N ILE A 129 4.92 -10.71 -0.27
CA ILE A 129 4.61 -10.85 -1.70
C ILE A 129 5.28 -12.10 -2.26
N ASN A 130 6.57 -12.28 -2.01
CA ASN A 130 7.35 -13.42 -2.50
C ASN A 130 6.85 -14.75 -1.93
N SER A 131 6.55 -14.80 -0.63
CA SER A 131 6.08 -16.03 0.03
C SER A 131 4.64 -16.40 -0.32
N ASN A 132 3.85 -15.45 -0.85
CA ASN A 132 2.46 -15.66 -1.27
C ASN A 132 2.25 -15.50 -2.77
N SER A 133 3.31 -15.46 -3.58
CA SER A 133 3.28 -15.14 -5.02
C SER A 133 2.20 -15.93 -5.78
N ALA A 134 2.13 -17.25 -5.58
CA ALA A 134 1.13 -18.13 -6.20
C ALA A 134 -0.33 -17.76 -5.87
N ARG A 135 -0.57 -17.31 -4.63
CA ARG A 135 -1.91 -16.90 -4.18
C ARG A 135 -2.24 -15.48 -4.64
N ILE A 136 -1.25 -14.60 -4.60
CA ILE A 136 -1.35 -13.21 -5.05
C ILE A 136 -1.60 -13.16 -6.55
N SER A 137 -0.87 -13.92 -7.36
CA SER A 137 -1.07 -14.03 -8.81
C SER A 137 -2.52 -14.40 -9.15
N LYS A 138 -3.14 -15.34 -8.40
CA LYS A 138 -4.56 -15.68 -8.54
C LYS A 138 -5.52 -14.56 -8.13
N ILE A 139 -5.18 -13.78 -7.11
CA ILE A 139 -5.97 -12.62 -6.68
C ILE A 139 -5.90 -11.53 -7.74
N MET A 140 -4.70 -11.30 -8.27
CA MET A 140 -4.41 -10.27 -9.25
C MET A 140 -4.84 -10.64 -10.67
N ASN A 141 -5.13 -11.92 -10.92
CA ASN A 141 -5.37 -12.52 -12.24
C ASN A 141 -4.17 -12.36 -13.18
N TRP A 142 -2.96 -12.52 -12.65
CA TRP A 142 -1.74 -12.53 -13.45
C TRP A 142 -1.59 -13.87 -14.18
N GLN A 143 -0.98 -13.84 -15.37
CA GLN A 143 -0.71 -15.08 -16.14
C GLN A 143 0.44 -15.88 -15.56
N GLU A 144 1.39 -15.20 -14.91
CA GLU A 144 2.59 -15.77 -14.31
C GLU A 144 2.72 -15.35 -12.84
N GLU A 145 3.58 -16.05 -12.10
CA GLU A 145 3.94 -15.66 -10.74
C GLU A 145 5.11 -14.68 -10.79
N TRP A 146 5.08 -13.68 -9.90
CA TRP A 146 6.06 -12.62 -9.84
C TRP A 146 6.65 -12.52 -8.43
N THR A 147 7.92 -12.15 -8.37
CA THR A 147 8.66 -11.90 -7.14
C THR A 147 9.29 -10.50 -7.21
N ILE A 148 9.41 -9.85 -6.07
CA ILE A 148 10.08 -8.56 -5.91
C ILE A 148 11.51 -8.83 -5.42
N GLU A 149 12.49 -8.18 -6.05
CA GLU A 149 13.88 -8.12 -5.57
C GLU A 149 14.02 -6.86 -4.70
N GLU A 150 14.74 -6.92 -3.58
CA GLU A 150 15.03 -5.73 -2.76
C GLU A 150 15.95 -4.79 -3.56
N GLU A 151 15.67 -3.48 -3.58
CA GLU A 151 16.64 -2.51 -4.10
C GLU A 151 17.80 -2.38 -3.08
N ASP A 152 19.01 -2.78 -3.48
CA ASP A 152 20.26 -2.72 -2.69
C ASP A 152 20.71 -1.27 -2.38
#